data_AF-A0A2T4MUK1-F1
#
_entry.id   AF-A0A2T4MUK1-F1
#
_cell.length_a   1.000
_cell.length_b   1.000
_cell.length_c   1.000
_cell.angle_alpha   90.00
_cell.angle_beta   90.00
_cell.angle_gamma   90.00
#
_symmetry.space_group_name_H-M   'P 1'
#
loop_
_entity.id
_entity.type
_entity.pdbx_description
1 polymer ?
#
loop_
_entity_poly.entity_id
_entity_poly.type
_entity_poly.pdbx_seq_one_letter_code
_entity_poly.pdbx_strand_id
1 'polypeptide(L)'
;MNSSKEGYISFCAESWIAHYQGIRISYSEKRYGDNAKELAQATLTKLKSGTFDPREDALLKHSWTNKDACVHLGITSGQLVSWQQTGVILGHEIRPPRKDPKGTDRIVGFELITAKERLDAHRNKEGA
;
A
#
# COMPACT_ATOMS: atom_id res chain seq x y z
N MET A 1 7.40 -36.16 -7.49
CA MET A 1 7.85 -34.78 -7.21
C MET A 1 6.62 -33.94 -6.93
N ASN A 2 6.42 -33.50 -5.68
CA ASN A 2 5.23 -32.74 -5.29
C ASN A 2 5.37 -31.26 -5.68
N SER A 3 4.66 -30.84 -6.72
CA SER A 3 4.57 -29.44 -7.19
C SER A 3 3.98 -28.47 -6.14
N SER A 4 3.54 -28.97 -4.99
CA SER A 4 2.97 -28.19 -3.88
C SER A 4 4.01 -27.35 -3.10
N LYS A 5 5.32 -27.56 -3.31
CA LYS A 5 6.37 -26.83 -2.59
C LYS A 5 6.75 -25.49 -3.22
N GLU A 6 6.42 -25.27 -4.48
CA GLU A 6 6.90 -24.08 -5.18
C GLU A 6 6.11 -22.83 -4.82
N GLY A 7 4.81 -22.90 -4.51
CA GLY A 7 3.95 -21.73 -4.27
C GLY A 7 3.78 -20.84 -5.52
N TYR A 8 2.61 -20.25 -5.66
CA TYR A 8 2.22 -19.53 -6.88
C TYR A 8 1.32 -18.33 -6.57
N ILE A 9 1.21 -17.41 -7.53
CA ILE A 9 0.16 -16.38 -7.50
C ILE A 9 -1.00 -16.78 -8.43
N SER A 10 -2.22 -16.45 -8.06
CA SER A 10 -3.41 -16.62 -8.89
C SER A 10 -4.26 -15.36 -8.91
N PHE A 11 -5.00 -15.14 -9.99
CA PHE A 11 -6.01 -14.08 -10.05
C PHE A 11 -7.42 -14.67 -9.94
N CYS A 12 -8.21 -14.17 -8.99
CA CYS A 12 -9.59 -14.61 -8.75
C CYS A 12 -10.41 -13.46 -8.17
N ALA A 13 -11.61 -13.23 -8.72
CA ALA A 13 -12.54 -12.19 -8.25
C ALA A 13 -11.86 -10.82 -8.02
N GLU A 14 -11.19 -10.30 -9.06
CA GLU A 14 -10.49 -9.01 -9.04
C GLU A 14 -9.38 -8.91 -7.99
N SER A 15 -8.86 -10.05 -7.54
CA SER A 15 -7.81 -10.12 -6.52
C SER A 15 -6.67 -11.02 -6.93
N TRP A 16 -5.45 -10.55 -6.70
CA TRP A 16 -4.24 -11.34 -6.79
C TRP A 16 -3.98 -12.02 -5.45
N ILE A 17 -3.70 -13.32 -5.49
CA ILE A 17 -3.59 -14.17 -4.30
C ILE A 17 -2.26 -14.91 -4.33
N ALA A 18 -1.45 -14.77 -3.28
CA ALA A 18 -0.27 -15.58 -3.05
C ALA A 18 -0.63 -16.86 -2.30
N HIS A 19 -0.18 -18.01 -2.82
CA HIS A 19 -0.38 -19.34 -2.23
C HIS A 19 0.95 -19.96 -1.88
N TYR A 20 1.14 -20.33 -0.61
CA TYR A 20 2.33 -21.05 -0.17
C TYR A 20 2.02 -21.92 1.04
N GLN A 21 2.27 -23.24 0.95
CA GLN A 21 2.11 -24.19 2.07
C GLN A 21 0.77 -24.07 2.83
N GLY A 22 -0.35 -23.89 2.12
CA GLY A 22 -1.68 -23.73 2.72
C GLY A 22 -2.02 -22.31 3.17
N ILE A 23 -1.06 -21.39 3.18
CA ILE A 23 -1.28 -19.96 3.44
C ILE A 23 -1.79 -19.30 2.16
N ARG A 24 -2.81 -18.43 2.31
CA ARG A 24 -3.41 -17.65 1.23
C ARG A 24 -3.51 -16.18 1.63
N ILE A 25 -2.82 -15.30 0.92
CA ILE A 25 -2.84 -13.85 1.16
C ILE A 25 -3.30 -13.13 -0.10
N SER A 26 -4.33 -12.29 0.00
CA SER A 26 -4.97 -11.63 -1.15
C SER A 26 -4.85 -10.10 -1.14
N TYR A 27 -4.79 -9.53 -2.35
CA TYR A 27 -4.77 -8.10 -2.64
C TYR A 27 -5.72 -7.80 -3.80
N SER A 28 -6.73 -6.95 -3.58
CA SER A 28 -7.72 -6.60 -4.62
C SER A 28 -7.27 -5.44 -5.50
N GLU A 29 -7.49 -5.54 -6.80
CA GLU A 29 -7.22 -4.45 -7.75
C GLU A 29 -8.05 -3.20 -7.42
N LYS A 30 -9.27 -3.39 -6.89
CA LYS A 30 -10.08 -2.28 -6.39
C LYS A 30 -9.34 -1.41 -5.35
N ARG A 31 -8.59 -2.02 -4.41
CA ARG A 31 -7.87 -1.26 -3.36
C ARG A 31 -6.46 -0.86 -3.75
N TYR A 32 -5.75 -1.71 -4.49
CA TYR A 32 -4.33 -1.52 -4.75
C TYR A 32 -4.01 -1.15 -6.21
N GLY A 33 -4.99 -1.21 -7.11
CA GLY A 33 -4.79 -1.04 -8.55
C GLY A 33 -3.79 -2.07 -9.07
N ASP A 34 -2.94 -1.64 -10.01
CA ASP A 34 -1.90 -2.47 -10.63
C ASP A 34 -0.90 -3.04 -9.61
N ASN A 35 -0.72 -2.37 -8.46
CA ASN A 35 0.15 -2.86 -7.38
C ASN A 35 -0.37 -4.14 -6.72
N ALA A 36 -1.64 -4.52 -6.92
CA ALA A 36 -2.20 -5.74 -6.32
C ALA A 36 -1.39 -6.99 -6.70
N LYS A 37 -0.98 -7.08 -7.98
CA LYS A 37 -0.16 -8.18 -8.49
C LYS A 37 1.24 -8.17 -7.88
N GLU A 38 1.86 -7.00 -7.82
CA GLU A 38 3.19 -6.84 -7.25
C GLU A 38 3.22 -7.16 -5.75
N LEU A 39 2.20 -6.73 -5.01
CA LEU A 39 2.02 -7.08 -3.59
C LEU A 39 1.86 -8.59 -3.40
N ALA A 40 1.07 -9.26 -4.24
CA ALA A 40 0.94 -10.71 -4.19
C ALA A 40 2.28 -11.40 -4.49
N GLN A 41 3.03 -10.92 -5.48
CA GLN A 41 4.33 -11.48 -5.84
C GLN A 41 5.37 -11.27 -4.72
N ALA A 42 5.47 -10.06 -4.17
CA ALA A 42 6.36 -9.74 -3.06
C ALA A 42 6.03 -10.57 -1.81
N THR A 43 4.75 -10.76 -1.53
CA THR A 43 4.27 -11.60 -0.43
C THR A 43 4.63 -13.06 -0.63
N LEU A 44 4.47 -13.59 -1.83
CA LEU A 44 4.89 -14.95 -2.16
C LEU A 44 6.40 -15.11 -1.94
N THR A 45 7.21 -14.14 -2.35
CA THR A 45 8.67 -14.14 -2.09
C THR A 45 8.96 -14.17 -0.59
N LYS A 46 8.33 -13.29 0.21
CA LYS A 46 8.47 -13.26 1.67
C LYS A 46 8.05 -14.57 2.35
N LEU A 47 6.97 -15.20 1.87
CA LEU A 47 6.51 -16.50 2.36
C LEU A 47 7.53 -17.60 2.09
N LYS A 48 8.12 -17.62 0.88
CA LYS A 48 9.17 -18.58 0.48
C LYS A 48 10.46 -18.42 1.29
N SER A 49 10.85 -17.18 1.61
CA SER A 49 12.05 -16.89 2.40
C SER A 49 11.83 -17.00 3.91
N GLY A 50 10.60 -17.22 4.37
CA GLY A 50 10.26 -17.23 5.79
C GLY A 50 10.34 -15.85 6.47
N THR A 51 10.35 -14.76 5.69
CA THR A 51 10.44 -13.38 6.19
C THR A 51 9.11 -12.64 6.13
N PHE A 52 8.01 -13.36 5.93
CA PHE A 52 6.67 -12.77 5.94
C PHE A 52 6.25 -12.40 7.36
N ASP A 53 5.98 -11.11 7.61
CA ASP A 53 5.40 -10.63 8.86
C ASP A 53 3.91 -10.28 8.63
N PRO A 54 2.96 -10.99 9.27
CA PRO A 54 1.54 -10.68 9.19
C PRO A 54 1.19 -9.27 9.67
N ARG A 55 2.00 -8.67 10.55
CA ARG A 55 1.76 -7.31 11.08
C ARG A 55 2.05 -6.25 10.03
N GLU A 56 3.11 -6.44 9.23
CA GLU A 56 3.39 -5.57 8.08
C GLU A 56 2.26 -5.65 7.06
N ASP A 57 1.80 -6.85 6.73
CA ASP A 57 0.67 -7.05 5.81
C ASP A 57 -0.63 -6.43 6.35
N ALA A 58 -0.89 -6.55 7.64
CA ALA A 58 -2.04 -5.92 8.29
C ALA A 58 -1.96 -4.38 8.20
N LEU A 59 -0.79 -3.78 8.36
CA LEU A 59 -0.59 -2.33 8.19
C LEU A 59 -0.86 -1.88 6.76
N LEU A 60 -0.37 -2.62 5.75
CA LEU A 60 -0.66 -2.34 4.34
C LEU A 60 -2.16 -2.40 4.03
N LYS A 61 -2.86 -3.36 4.64
CA LYS A 61 -4.29 -3.56 4.46
C LYS A 61 -5.15 -2.61 5.29
N HIS A 62 -4.59 -1.99 6.32
CA HIS A 62 -5.34 -1.12 7.23
C HIS A 62 -5.97 0.05 6.48
N SER A 63 -7.12 0.53 6.96
CA SER A 63 -7.84 1.66 6.39
C SER A 63 -7.77 2.83 7.37
N TRP A 64 -6.85 3.75 7.11
CA TRP A 64 -6.52 4.87 7.99
C TRP A 64 -7.55 5.99 7.82
N THR A 65 -7.96 6.61 8.92
CA THR A 65 -8.76 7.85 8.83
C THR A 65 -7.90 8.97 8.25
N ASN A 66 -8.51 9.96 7.59
CA ASN A 66 -7.77 11.13 7.14
C ASN A 66 -7.00 11.82 8.29
N LYS A 67 -7.54 11.82 9.51
CA LYS A 67 -6.88 12.40 10.68
C LYS A 67 -5.58 11.67 11.01
N ASP A 68 -5.63 10.34 11.12
CA ASP A 68 -4.44 9.54 11.44
C ASP A 68 -3.43 9.55 10.28
N ALA A 69 -3.93 9.57 9.04
CA ALA A 69 -3.10 9.73 7.85
C ALA A 69 -2.32 11.07 7.85
N CYS A 70 -2.97 12.18 8.23
CA CYS A 70 -2.30 13.48 8.35
C CYS A 70 -1.18 13.45 9.40
N VAL A 71 -1.43 12.83 10.55
CA VAL A 71 -0.40 12.65 11.61
C VAL A 71 0.77 11.84 11.06
N HIS A 72 0.50 10.74 10.36
CA HIS A 72 1.54 9.88 9.79
C HIS A 72 2.40 10.60 8.72
N LEU A 73 1.77 11.43 7.89
CA LEU A 73 2.43 12.21 6.84
C LEU A 73 3.14 13.47 7.40
N GLY A 74 2.79 13.90 8.61
CA GLY A 74 3.26 15.16 9.20
C GLY A 74 2.77 16.37 8.41
N ILE A 75 1.48 16.37 8.03
CA ILE A 75 0.83 17.46 7.29
C ILE A 75 -0.52 17.79 7.91
N THR A 76 -1.08 18.94 7.56
CA THR A 76 -2.44 19.33 7.99
C THR A 76 -3.52 18.72 7.10
N SER A 77 -4.75 18.63 7.60
CA SER A 77 -5.90 18.17 6.81
C SER A 77 -6.15 19.01 5.55
N GLY A 78 -5.95 20.34 5.65
CA GLY A 78 -6.06 21.23 4.48
C GLY A 78 -5.02 20.92 3.40
N GLN A 79 -3.79 20.63 3.82
CA GLN A 79 -2.74 20.17 2.90
C GLN A 79 -3.07 18.82 2.28
N LEU A 80 -3.60 17.86 3.04
CA LEU A 80 -4.02 16.57 2.48
C LEU A 80 -5.12 16.73 1.42
N VAL A 81 -6.14 17.55 1.68
CA VAL A 81 -7.24 17.79 0.72
C VAL A 81 -6.71 18.47 -0.54
N SER A 82 -5.94 19.55 -0.39
CA SER A 82 -5.33 20.25 -1.52
C SER A 82 -4.42 19.33 -2.33
N TRP A 83 -3.62 18.50 -1.65
CA TRP A 83 -2.74 17.54 -2.28
C TRP A 83 -3.50 16.48 -3.08
N GLN A 84 -4.58 15.94 -2.55
CA GLN A 84 -5.44 14.98 -3.24
C GLN A 84 -6.14 15.58 -4.47
N GLN A 85 -6.41 16.90 -4.48
CA GLN A 85 -7.06 17.59 -5.59
C GLN A 85 -6.09 18.02 -6.69
N THR A 86 -4.92 18.51 -6.30
CA THR A 86 -3.97 19.16 -7.22
C THR A 86 -2.82 18.25 -7.64
N GLY A 87 -2.54 17.21 -6.86
CA GLY A 87 -1.29 16.45 -6.99
C GLY A 87 -0.05 17.22 -6.53
N VAL A 88 -0.22 18.39 -5.90
CA VAL A 88 0.87 19.25 -5.43
C VAL A 88 0.87 19.33 -3.91
N ILE A 89 2.02 19.16 -3.30
CA ILE A 89 2.22 19.41 -1.87
C ILE A 89 3.57 20.08 -1.63
N LEU A 90 3.62 21.04 -0.70
CA LEU A 90 4.80 21.86 -0.44
C LEU A 90 5.35 22.59 -1.69
N GLY A 91 4.50 22.84 -2.70
CA GLY A 91 4.91 23.48 -3.95
C GLY A 91 5.44 22.53 -5.02
N HIS A 92 5.44 21.22 -4.78
CA HIS A 92 5.98 20.22 -5.71
C HIS A 92 4.92 19.20 -6.14
N GLU A 93 4.99 18.77 -7.40
CA GLU A 93 4.19 17.68 -7.94
C GLU A 93 4.66 16.34 -7.35
N ILE A 94 3.96 15.89 -6.32
CA ILE A 94 4.18 14.59 -5.69
C ILE A 94 2.86 13.85 -5.77
N ARG A 95 2.83 12.63 -6.31
CA ARG A 95 1.56 11.90 -6.41
C ARG A 95 0.95 11.72 -5.00
N PRO A 96 -0.35 12.01 -4.78
CA PRO A 96 -1.00 11.89 -3.47
C PRO A 96 -1.32 10.42 -3.13
N PRO A 97 -1.66 10.11 -1.86
CA PRO A 97 -2.27 8.83 -1.51
C PRO A 97 -3.71 8.75 -2.03
N ARG A 98 -4.09 7.63 -2.65
CA ARG A 98 -5.47 7.38 -3.06
C ARG A 98 -6.38 7.06 -1.88
N LYS A 99 -7.64 7.49 -1.98
CA LYS A 99 -8.68 7.15 -1.00
C LYS A 99 -9.01 5.65 -1.07
N ASP A 100 -9.35 5.09 0.08
CA ASP A 100 -9.83 3.71 0.19
C ASP A 100 -11.24 3.62 -0.42
N PRO A 101 -11.46 2.75 -1.41
CA PRO A 101 -12.78 2.58 -2.01
C PRO A 101 -13.82 1.99 -1.05
N LYS A 102 -13.41 1.50 0.13
CA LYS A 102 -14.32 0.96 1.15
C LYS A 102 -14.92 2.03 2.08
N GLY A 103 -14.42 3.26 2.10
CA GLY A 103 -14.87 4.25 3.07
C GLY A 103 -14.69 5.68 2.62
N THR A 104 -15.73 6.49 2.86
CA THR A 104 -15.64 7.94 2.75
C THR A 104 -14.60 8.42 3.78
N ASP A 105 -13.57 9.12 3.31
CA ASP A 105 -12.50 9.72 4.13
C ASP A 105 -11.52 8.77 4.80
N ARG A 106 -11.20 7.67 4.11
CA ARG A 106 -10.09 6.80 4.49
C ARG A 106 -9.04 6.65 3.39
N ILE A 107 -7.83 6.27 3.80
CA ILE A 107 -6.71 5.96 2.92
C ILE A 107 -6.22 4.54 3.23
N VAL A 108 -5.97 3.74 2.20
CA VAL A 108 -5.39 2.39 2.36
C VAL A 108 -3.95 2.53 2.85
N GLY A 109 -3.55 1.71 3.83
CA GLY A 109 -2.21 1.75 4.43
C GLY A 109 -1.08 1.69 3.41
N PHE A 110 -1.20 0.83 2.39
CA PHE A 110 -0.27 0.81 1.25
C PHE A 110 -0.11 2.20 0.60
N GLU A 111 -1.21 2.85 0.23
CA GLU A 111 -1.17 4.18 -0.40
C GLU A 111 -0.57 5.24 0.53
N LEU A 112 -0.89 5.15 1.83
CA LEU A 112 -0.37 6.07 2.85
C LEU A 112 1.15 5.93 3.01
N ILE A 113 1.65 4.69 3.15
CA ILE A 113 3.08 4.40 3.32
C ILE A 113 3.85 4.85 2.06
N THR A 114 3.39 4.46 0.87
CA THR A 114 4.05 4.87 -0.38
C THR A 114 3.99 6.40 -0.57
N ALA A 115 2.93 7.08 -0.13
CA ALA A 115 2.87 8.54 -0.16
C ALA A 115 3.85 9.19 0.81
N LYS A 116 4.01 8.61 2.00
CA LYS A 116 5.00 9.05 2.98
C LYS A 116 6.42 8.89 2.44
N GLU A 117 6.74 7.75 1.85
CA GLU A 117 8.06 7.51 1.24
C GLU A 117 8.39 8.57 0.17
N ARG A 118 7.43 8.88 -0.72
CA ARG A 118 7.58 9.93 -1.73
C ARG A 118 7.80 11.31 -1.10
N LEU A 119 7.04 11.64 -0.06
CA LEU A 119 7.14 12.91 0.64
C LEU A 119 8.47 13.06 1.39
N ASP A 120 8.90 12.02 2.09
CA ASP A 120 10.15 12.03 2.85
C ASP A 120 11.37 12.02 1.92
N ALA A 121 11.31 11.29 0.80
CA ALA A 121 12.35 11.35 -0.24
C ALA A 121 12.49 12.76 -0.84
N HIS A 122 11.40 13.51 -0.95
CA HIS A 122 11.44 14.92 -1.37
C HIS A 122 12.05 15.82 -0.30
N ARG A 123 11.58 15.71 0.96
CA ARG A 123 12.12 16.49 2.10
C ARG A 123 13.62 16.31 2.28
N ASN A 124 14.11 15.08 2.12
CA ASN A 124 15.53 14.77 2.26
C ASN A 124 16.39 15.35 1.12
N LYS A 125 15.82 15.64 -0.06
CA LYS A 125 16.52 16.30 -1.16
C LYS A 125 16.62 17.81 -0.96
N GLU A 126 15.61 18.43 -0.36
CA GLU A 126 15.57 19.88 -0.08
C GLU A 126 16.40 20.27 1.16
N GLY A 127 16.66 19.32 2.06
CA GLY A 127 17.47 19.51 3.27
C GLY A 127 18.96 19.17 3.11
N ALA A 128 19.40 18.77 1.91
CA ALA A 128 20.78 18.49 1.54
C ALA A 128 21.36 19.63 0.69
#